data_AF-A0A4P8QVQ4-F1
#
_entry.id   AF-A0A4P8QVQ4-F1
#
_cell.length_a   1.000
_cell.length_b   1.000
_cell.length_c   1.000
_cell.angle_alpha   90.00
_cell.angle_beta   90.00
_cell.angle_gamma   90.00
#
_symmetry.space_group_name_H-M   'P 1'
#
loop_
_entity.id
_entity.type
_entity.pdbx_description
1 polymer ?
#
loop_
_entity_poly.entity_id
_entity_poly.type
_entity_poly.pdbx_seq_one_letter_code
_entity_poly.pdbx_strand_id
1 'polypeptide(L)'
;MAKFTQHTGLVVPLDAANVDTDAIIPKQFLQKVTRTGFGQHLFNDWRFLDEAGQEPNPDFVLNKPRYTGASILLARENFGCGSSREHAPWALTDYGFKVVIAPSFADIFYGNALNNQLLPVTLSEADVDQLFKLVDGQEGITFTVDLENQVVQCGGKRYPFEIDSFRRHCMLNGLDSIGLTLQHEASISEYEKNQPSFLH
;
A
#
# COMPACT_ATOMS: atom_id res chain seq x y z
N MET A 1 -13.24 -4.98 -5.54
CA MET A 1 -12.34 -4.51 -4.46
C MET A 1 -13.11 -3.67 -3.45
N ALA A 2 -12.55 -3.35 -2.28
CA ALA A 2 -13.12 -2.34 -1.38
C ALA A 2 -12.80 -0.93 -1.91
N LYS A 3 -13.74 0.01 -1.76
CA LYS A 3 -13.53 1.43 -2.11
C LYS A 3 -12.54 2.07 -1.14
N PHE A 4 -11.65 2.89 -1.65
CA PHE A 4 -10.76 3.75 -0.86
C PHE A 4 -11.04 5.19 -1.24
N THR A 5 -11.59 5.99 -0.32
CA THR A 5 -11.80 7.43 -0.50
C THR A 5 -10.88 8.23 0.42
N GLN A 6 -10.95 7.92 1.72
CA GLN A 6 -10.14 8.52 2.74
C GLN A 6 -9.80 7.49 3.80
N HIS A 7 -8.60 7.57 4.35
CA HIS A 7 -8.16 6.71 5.45
C HIS A 7 -7.48 7.55 6.53
N THR A 8 -7.91 7.41 7.78
CA THR A 8 -7.21 7.99 8.94
C THR A 8 -6.65 6.85 9.78
N GLY A 9 -5.35 6.88 10.05
CA GLY A 9 -4.69 5.77 10.73
C GLY A 9 -3.44 6.19 11.50
N LEU A 10 -3.11 5.38 12.50
CA LEU A 10 -1.84 5.47 13.21
C LEU A 10 -0.68 5.18 12.24
N VAL A 11 0.36 6.00 12.35
CA VAL A 11 1.53 5.96 11.49
C VAL A 11 2.67 5.26 12.22
N VAL A 12 3.37 4.37 11.50
CA VAL A 12 4.60 3.76 11.97
C VAL A 12 5.77 4.15 11.06
N PRO A 13 6.87 4.68 11.62
CA PRO A 13 8.04 5.10 10.84
C PRO A 13 9.02 3.94 10.66
N LEU A 14 9.20 3.49 9.41
CA LEU A 14 10.26 2.57 9.02
C LEU A 14 11.41 3.38 8.40
N ASP A 15 12.38 3.74 9.24
CA ASP A 15 13.53 4.56 8.82
C ASP A 15 14.59 3.71 8.09
N ALA A 16 14.20 3.16 6.93
CA ALA A 16 15.05 2.35 6.07
C ALA A 16 14.76 2.66 4.60
N ALA A 17 15.82 2.93 3.83
CA ALA A 17 15.78 3.11 2.38
C ALA A 17 16.04 1.79 1.66
N ASN A 18 15.62 1.70 0.39
CA ASN A 18 15.83 0.52 -0.45
C ASN A 18 15.28 -0.77 0.18
N VAL A 19 14.11 -0.67 0.81
CA VAL A 19 13.41 -1.83 1.38
C VAL A 19 12.93 -2.70 0.21
N ASP A 20 13.64 -3.79 -0.05
CA ASP A 20 13.31 -4.69 -1.15
C ASP A 20 12.14 -5.63 -0.82
N THR A 21 11.66 -6.36 -1.84
CA THR A 21 10.54 -7.28 -1.67
C THR A 21 10.87 -8.53 -0.84
N ASP A 22 12.14 -8.93 -0.67
CA ASP A 22 12.52 -10.00 0.25
C ASP A 22 12.43 -9.51 1.70
N ALA A 23 12.87 -8.27 1.96
CA ALA A 23 12.75 -7.64 3.26
C ALA A 23 11.27 -7.50 3.67
N ILE A 24 10.37 -7.14 2.74
CA ILE A 24 8.92 -7.09 3.02
C ILE A 24 8.37 -8.49 3.33
N ILE A 25 8.71 -9.49 2.50
CA ILE A 25 8.24 -10.87 2.69
C ILE A 25 9.30 -11.87 2.16
N PRO A 26 9.97 -12.62 3.03
CA PRO A 26 11.00 -13.55 2.59
C PRO A 26 10.47 -14.66 1.67
N LYS A 27 11.28 -15.03 0.68
CA LYS A 27 10.92 -16.03 -0.36
C LYS A 27 10.42 -17.38 0.19
N GLN A 28 10.85 -17.79 1.37
CA GLN A 28 10.44 -19.07 1.98
C GLN A 28 8.94 -19.16 2.28
N PHE A 29 8.26 -18.03 2.43
CA PHE A 29 6.84 -17.97 2.74
C PHE A 29 5.95 -17.97 1.48
N LEU A 30 6.53 -17.93 0.29
CA LEU A 30 5.82 -17.77 -0.99
C LEU A 30 5.23 -19.10 -1.55
N GLN A 31 5.17 -20.15 -0.74
CA GLN A 31 4.62 -21.45 -1.17
C GLN A 31 3.09 -21.50 -1.10
N LYS A 32 2.46 -20.55 -0.39
CA LYS A 32 1.00 -20.50 -0.25
C LYS A 32 0.35 -19.77 -1.43
N VAL A 33 -0.78 -20.31 -1.89
CA VAL A 33 -1.57 -19.71 -2.99
C VAL A 33 -2.69 -18.78 -2.49
N THR A 34 -2.99 -18.79 -1.19
CA THR A 34 -4.06 -17.98 -0.59
C THR A 34 -3.55 -16.60 -0.20
N ARG A 35 -4.26 -15.52 -0.55
CA ARG A 35 -3.85 -14.13 -0.26
C ARG A 35 -3.78 -13.76 1.24
N THR A 36 -4.24 -14.63 2.13
CA THR A 36 -4.27 -14.42 3.59
C THR A 36 -3.20 -15.22 4.32
N GLY A 37 -2.83 -14.77 5.51
CA GLY A 37 -1.82 -15.40 6.35
C GLY A 37 -0.38 -15.01 5.99
N PHE A 38 -0.20 -13.96 5.17
CA PHE A 38 1.10 -13.38 4.86
C PHE A 38 1.49 -12.27 5.84
N GLY A 39 0.52 -11.59 6.46
CA GLY A 39 0.78 -10.48 7.39
C GLY A 39 1.60 -10.89 8.62
N GLN A 40 1.46 -12.13 9.09
CA GLN A 40 2.29 -12.65 10.19
C GLN A 40 3.78 -12.76 9.81
N HIS A 41 4.09 -12.84 8.52
CA HIS A 41 5.45 -12.96 7.97
C HIS A 41 5.98 -11.62 7.42
N LEU A 42 5.21 -10.53 7.57
CA LEU A 42 5.65 -9.21 7.14
C LEU A 42 6.92 -8.79 7.90
N PHE A 43 7.95 -8.39 7.15
CA PHE A 43 9.27 -8.02 7.66
C PHE A 43 9.91 -9.09 8.54
N ASN A 44 9.72 -10.38 8.24
CA ASN A 44 10.06 -11.47 9.16
C ASN A 44 11.51 -11.39 9.69
N ASP A 45 12.50 -11.23 8.81
CA ASP A 45 13.93 -11.16 9.16
C ASP A 45 14.29 -9.96 10.07
N TRP A 46 13.47 -8.92 10.08
CA TRP A 46 13.66 -7.74 10.95
C TRP A 46 12.78 -7.80 12.20
N ARG A 47 11.58 -8.37 12.05
CA ARG A 47 10.52 -8.38 13.04
C ARG A 47 10.67 -9.52 14.04
N PHE A 48 11.40 -10.58 13.73
CA PHE A 48 11.60 -11.70 14.62
C PHE A 48 13.09 -12.01 14.79
N LEU A 49 13.45 -12.52 15.96
CA LEU A 49 14.81 -12.95 16.29
C LEU A 49 15.06 -14.40 15.86
N ASP A 50 13.99 -15.15 15.56
CA ASP A 50 14.00 -16.54 15.18
C ASP A 50 13.40 -16.77 13.79
N GLU A 51 13.83 -17.83 13.10
CA GLU A 51 13.28 -18.20 11.79
C GLU A 51 11.82 -18.66 11.88
N ALA A 52 11.38 -19.14 13.05
CA ALA A 52 10.02 -19.61 13.26
C ALA A 52 9.00 -18.47 13.44
N GLY A 53 9.45 -17.22 13.61
CA GLY A 53 8.58 -16.05 13.77
C GLY A 53 7.82 -16.03 15.10
N GLN A 54 8.40 -16.60 16.16
CA GLN A 54 7.78 -16.70 17.48
C GLN A 54 8.38 -15.72 18.49
N GLU A 55 9.60 -15.24 18.26
CA GLU A 55 10.32 -14.33 19.16
C GLU A 55 10.38 -12.93 18.53
N PRO A 56 9.47 -11.99 18.89
CA PRO A 56 9.47 -10.66 18.30
C PRO A 56 10.74 -9.89 18.67
N ASN A 57 11.39 -9.29 17.67
CA ASN A 57 12.51 -8.38 17.88
C ASN A 57 12.04 -7.08 18.55
N PRO A 58 12.41 -6.78 19.82
CA PRO A 58 11.93 -5.60 20.53
C PRO A 58 12.44 -4.28 19.92
N ASP A 59 13.54 -4.31 19.16
CA ASP A 59 14.12 -3.12 18.54
C ASP A 59 13.38 -2.73 17.25
N PHE A 60 12.68 -3.67 16.64
CA PHE A 60 11.95 -3.42 15.40
C PHE A 60 10.69 -2.61 15.65
N VAL A 61 10.49 -1.57 14.83
CA VAL A 61 9.48 -0.54 15.06
C VAL A 61 8.05 -1.12 15.15
N LEU A 62 7.70 -2.10 14.32
CA LEU A 62 6.35 -2.69 14.32
C LEU A 62 6.03 -3.53 15.56
N ASN A 63 7.03 -3.92 16.35
CA ASN A 63 6.82 -4.64 17.60
C ASN A 63 6.69 -3.70 18.81
N LYS A 64 6.95 -2.40 18.65
CA LYS A 64 6.81 -1.44 19.74
C LYS A 64 5.32 -1.23 20.03
N PRO A 65 4.86 -1.34 21.29
CA PRO A 65 3.44 -1.24 21.64
C PRO A 65 2.75 0.02 21.12
N ARG A 66 3.47 1.15 21.07
CA ARG A 66 2.99 2.45 20.58
C ARG A 66 2.56 2.48 19.11
N TYR A 67 2.93 1.47 18.32
CA TYR A 67 2.56 1.35 16.90
C TYR A 67 1.55 0.21 16.64
N THR A 68 0.99 -0.38 17.71
CA THR A 68 -0.02 -1.44 17.59
C THR A 68 -1.26 -0.91 16.88
N GLY A 69 -1.69 -1.60 15.82
CA GLY A 69 -2.82 -1.18 14.99
C GLY A 69 -2.48 -0.06 13.99
N ALA A 70 -1.19 0.23 13.77
CA ALA A 70 -0.77 1.10 12.67
C ALA A 70 -1.29 0.58 11.34
N SER A 71 -1.81 1.50 10.53
CA SER A 71 -2.38 1.20 9.20
C SER A 71 -1.80 2.10 8.11
N ILE A 72 -0.88 2.99 8.47
CA ILE A 72 -0.09 3.82 7.57
C ILE A 72 1.39 3.56 7.85
N LEU A 73 2.12 3.11 6.82
CA LEU A 73 3.57 2.92 6.88
C LEU A 73 4.25 4.16 6.31
N LEU A 74 5.15 4.79 7.06
CA LEU A 74 6.01 5.85 6.56
C LEU A 74 7.40 5.27 6.31
N ALA A 75 7.89 5.31 5.08
CA ALA A 75 9.15 4.70 4.67
C ALA A 75 10.05 5.69 3.93
N ARG A 76 11.29 5.28 3.63
CA ARG A 76 12.23 6.04 2.81
C ARG A 76 12.16 5.62 1.35
N GLU A 77 13.03 6.23 0.54
CA GLU A 77 13.11 6.07 -0.91
C GLU A 77 13.26 4.61 -1.36
N ASN A 78 12.85 4.37 -2.60
CA ASN A 78 12.98 3.11 -3.33
C ASN A 78 12.32 1.92 -2.61
N PHE A 79 11.15 2.15 -2.02
CA PHE A 79 10.40 1.11 -1.30
C PHE A 79 9.81 0.07 -2.27
N GLY A 80 9.90 -1.21 -1.90
CA GLY A 80 9.43 -2.34 -2.69
C GLY A 80 10.32 -2.69 -3.87
N CYS A 81 11.60 -2.33 -3.82
CA CYS A 81 12.57 -2.62 -4.88
C CYS A 81 12.99 -4.10 -4.93
N GLY A 82 13.88 -4.44 -5.86
CA GLY A 82 14.31 -5.82 -6.06
C GLY A 82 13.37 -6.60 -6.99
N SER A 83 13.13 -7.87 -6.68
CA SER A 83 12.39 -8.76 -7.58
C SER A 83 10.88 -8.52 -7.57
N SER A 84 10.24 -8.80 -8.70
CA SER A 84 8.78 -8.75 -8.81
C SER A 84 8.13 -9.77 -7.88
N ARG A 85 7.41 -9.30 -6.86
CA ARG A 85 6.67 -10.14 -5.91
C ARG A 85 5.31 -9.53 -5.58
N GLU A 86 4.24 -10.13 -6.10
CA GLU A 86 2.86 -9.72 -5.77
C GLU A 86 2.50 -9.97 -4.30
N HIS A 87 3.19 -10.92 -3.66
CA HIS A 87 3.01 -11.25 -2.25
C HIS A 87 3.42 -10.12 -1.29
N ALA A 88 4.29 -9.19 -1.71
CA ALA A 88 4.75 -8.10 -0.85
C ALA A 88 3.60 -7.13 -0.48
N PRO A 89 2.81 -6.62 -1.44
CA PRO A 89 1.55 -5.93 -1.13
C PRO A 89 0.54 -6.75 -0.34
N TRP A 90 0.47 -8.08 -0.54
CA TRP A 90 -0.42 -8.93 0.25
C TRP A 90 -0.02 -8.98 1.71
N ALA A 91 1.27 -9.15 2.01
CA ALA A 91 1.78 -9.15 3.37
C ALA A 91 1.46 -7.82 4.09
N LEU A 92 1.64 -6.69 3.40
CA LEU A 92 1.33 -5.37 3.95
C LEU A 92 -0.16 -5.20 4.24
N THR A 93 -1.02 -5.57 3.30
CA THR A 93 -2.48 -5.39 3.44
C THR A 93 -3.11 -6.39 4.41
N ASP A 94 -2.64 -7.62 4.44
CA ASP A 94 -3.05 -8.68 5.39
C ASP A 94 -2.59 -8.37 6.82
N TYR A 95 -1.44 -7.68 6.99
CA TYR A 95 -1.04 -7.14 8.28
C TYR A 95 -1.96 -6.01 8.76
N GLY A 96 -2.54 -5.25 7.84
CA GLY A 96 -3.50 -4.17 8.13
C GLY A 96 -3.14 -2.82 7.53
N PHE A 97 -2.03 -2.70 6.80
CA PHE A 97 -1.68 -1.45 6.11
C PHE A 97 -2.67 -1.13 4.99
N LYS A 98 -3.06 0.14 4.93
CA LYS A 98 -3.90 0.70 3.87
C LYS A 98 -3.14 1.70 3.00
N VAL A 99 -2.12 2.34 3.59
CA VAL A 99 -1.30 3.35 2.91
C VAL A 99 0.17 3.10 3.22
N VAL A 100 1.03 3.28 2.20
CA VAL A 100 2.48 3.45 2.37
C VAL A 100 2.85 4.82 1.84
N ILE A 101 3.54 5.63 2.64
CA ILE A 101 4.04 6.96 2.25
C ILE A 101 5.55 6.86 2.12
N ALA A 102 6.11 7.24 0.98
CA ALA A 102 7.54 7.25 0.73
C ALA A 102 7.93 8.29 -0.33
N PRO A 103 9.22 8.66 -0.45
CA PRO A 103 9.69 9.53 -1.53
C PRO A 103 9.63 8.89 -2.92
N SER A 104 9.76 7.56 -2.98
CA SER A 104 9.72 6.81 -4.23
C SER A 104 9.43 5.33 -4.00
N PHE A 105 8.89 4.69 -5.02
CA PHE A 105 8.56 3.27 -5.03
C PHE A 105 9.14 2.62 -6.28
N ALA A 106 9.44 1.33 -6.23
CA ALA A 106 9.74 0.58 -7.45
C ALA A 106 8.46 0.39 -8.29
N ASP A 107 8.56 0.58 -9.61
CA ASP A 107 7.41 0.62 -10.52
C ASP A 107 6.49 -0.61 -10.43
N ILE A 108 7.11 -1.80 -10.37
CA ILE A 108 6.40 -3.07 -10.28
C ILE A 108 5.63 -3.17 -8.96
N PHE A 109 6.28 -2.84 -7.84
CA PHE A 109 5.64 -2.83 -6.54
C PHE A 109 4.50 -1.81 -6.50
N TYR A 110 4.71 -0.62 -7.05
CA TYR A 110 3.70 0.44 -7.12
C TYR A 110 2.43 0.00 -7.86
N GLY A 111 2.57 -0.68 -9.01
CA GLY A 111 1.44 -1.28 -9.72
C GLY A 111 0.72 -2.37 -8.91
N ASN A 112 1.49 -3.29 -8.32
CA ASN A 112 0.93 -4.39 -7.53
C ASN A 112 0.25 -3.89 -6.25
N ALA A 113 0.75 -2.83 -5.62
CA ALA A 113 0.15 -2.22 -4.42
C ALA A 113 -1.29 -1.76 -4.71
N LEU A 114 -1.48 -0.99 -5.78
CA LEU A 114 -2.78 -0.47 -6.17
C LEU A 114 -3.75 -1.59 -6.55
N ASN A 115 -3.27 -2.60 -7.28
CA ASN A 115 -4.06 -3.80 -7.61
C ASN A 115 -4.50 -4.59 -6.37
N ASN A 116 -3.84 -4.39 -5.23
CA ASN A 116 -4.13 -5.05 -3.97
C ASN A 116 -4.68 -4.10 -2.89
N GLN A 117 -5.24 -2.95 -3.28
CA GLN A 117 -5.89 -1.98 -2.38
C GLN A 117 -4.94 -1.41 -1.31
N LEU A 118 -3.65 -1.39 -1.61
CA LEU A 118 -2.66 -0.64 -0.87
C LEU A 118 -2.41 0.66 -1.63
N LEU A 119 -2.57 1.81 -0.98
CA LEU A 119 -2.29 3.10 -1.59
C LEU A 119 -0.81 3.51 -1.36
N PRO A 120 0.07 3.41 -2.36
CA PRO A 120 1.36 4.08 -2.32
C PRO A 120 1.16 5.59 -2.54
N VAL A 121 1.66 6.40 -1.61
CA VAL A 121 1.62 7.87 -1.66
C VAL A 121 3.05 8.38 -1.79
N THR A 122 3.33 9.04 -2.91
CA THR A 122 4.63 9.65 -3.18
C THR A 122 4.63 11.10 -2.70
N LEU A 123 5.56 11.45 -1.82
CA LEU A 123 5.80 12.83 -1.38
C LEU A 123 7.27 13.22 -1.66
N SER A 124 7.63 14.49 -1.49
CA SER A 124 9.05 14.88 -1.59
C SER A 124 9.85 14.32 -0.42
N GLU A 125 11.16 14.09 -0.59
CA GLU A 125 12.06 13.68 0.50
C GLU A 125 11.99 14.67 1.68
N ALA A 126 11.94 15.97 1.38
CA ALA A 126 11.84 17.02 2.40
C ALA A 126 10.54 16.95 3.20
N ASP A 127 9.42 16.59 2.57
CA ASP A 127 8.15 16.37 3.27
C ASP A 127 8.21 15.10 4.12
N VAL A 128 8.72 14.01 3.57
CA VAL A 128 8.89 12.74 4.30
C VAL A 128 9.78 12.94 5.54
N ASP A 129 10.89 13.66 5.42
CA ASP A 129 11.75 14.03 6.57
C ASP A 129 11.00 14.80 7.66
N GLN A 130 10.12 15.73 7.27
CA GLN A 130 9.27 16.44 8.22
C GLN A 130 8.27 15.49 8.89
N LEU A 131 7.69 14.55 8.14
CA LEU A 131 6.77 13.56 8.67
C LEU A 131 7.45 12.61 9.67
N PHE A 132 8.68 12.17 9.40
CA PHE A 132 9.46 11.36 10.36
C PHE A 132 9.65 12.09 11.69
N LYS A 133 10.11 13.35 11.64
CA LYS A 133 10.26 14.20 12.85
C LYS A 133 8.95 14.37 13.61
N LEU A 134 7.84 14.49 12.90
CA LEU A 134 6.51 14.66 13.49
C LEU A 134 6.05 13.38 14.21
N VAL A 135 6.26 12.20 13.61
CA VAL A 135 5.90 10.90 14.21
C VAL A 135 6.76 10.58 15.42
N ASP A 136 8.06 10.89 15.37
CA ASP A 136 8.96 10.69 16.51
C ASP A 136 8.60 11.61 17.69
N GLY A 137 8.25 12.87 17.39
CA GLY A 137 7.91 13.88 18.40
C GLY A 137 6.52 13.71 19.03
N GLN A 138 5.60 12.97 18.41
CA GLN A 138 4.23 12.80 18.89
C GLN A 138 3.79 11.33 18.87
N GLU A 139 3.75 10.72 20.05
CA GLU A 139 3.23 9.37 20.22
C GLU A 139 1.74 9.28 19.86
N GLY A 140 1.37 8.22 19.14
CA GLY A 140 -0.01 7.98 18.73
C GLY A 140 -0.52 8.90 17.60
N ILE A 141 0.36 9.63 16.91
CA ILE A 141 -0.08 10.52 15.82
C ILE A 141 -0.74 9.74 14.69
N THR A 142 -1.83 10.31 14.18
CA THR A 142 -2.56 9.78 13.03
C THR A 142 -2.44 10.72 11.84
N PHE A 143 -2.36 10.15 10.65
CA PHE A 143 -2.45 10.91 9.40
C PHE A 143 -3.78 10.60 8.74
N THR A 144 -4.35 11.60 8.07
CA THR A 144 -5.51 11.45 7.20
C THR A 144 -5.05 11.53 5.75
N VAL A 145 -5.22 10.45 5.01
CA VAL A 145 -4.88 10.35 3.60
C VAL A 145 -6.17 10.40 2.82
N ASP A 146 -6.35 11.47 2.05
CA ASP A 146 -7.54 11.75 1.26
C ASP A 146 -7.20 11.56 -0.23
N LEU A 147 -7.71 10.48 -0.82
CA LEU A 147 -7.49 10.14 -2.22
C LEU A 147 -8.34 11.01 -3.16
N GLU A 148 -9.50 11.49 -2.70
CA GLU A 148 -10.35 12.37 -3.50
C GLU A 148 -9.64 13.71 -3.75
N ASN A 149 -9.09 14.30 -2.69
CA ASN A 149 -8.36 15.57 -2.77
C ASN A 149 -6.86 15.40 -3.00
N GLN A 150 -6.37 14.16 -3.07
CA GLN A 150 -4.95 13.79 -3.22
C GLN A 150 -4.03 14.53 -2.23
N VAL A 151 -4.36 14.43 -0.95
CA VAL A 151 -3.64 15.13 0.11
C VAL A 151 -3.46 14.26 1.34
N VAL A 152 -2.27 14.30 1.94
CA VAL A 152 -2.03 13.81 3.30
C VAL A 152 -2.15 14.99 4.27
N GLN A 153 -2.94 14.81 5.34
CA GLN A 153 -3.19 15.83 6.35
C GLN A 153 -2.68 15.33 7.70
N CYS A 154 -1.82 16.12 8.34
CA CYS A 154 -1.32 15.85 9.69
C CYS A 154 -0.70 17.11 10.29
N GLY A 155 -0.69 17.23 11.62
CA GLY A 155 -0.06 18.36 12.31
C GLY A 155 -0.54 19.75 11.85
N GLY A 156 -1.78 19.86 11.36
CA GLY A 156 -2.34 21.10 10.79
C GLY A 156 -1.81 21.47 9.40
N LYS A 157 -0.97 20.64 8.78
CA LYS A 157 -0.41 20.81 7.43
C LYS A 157 -1.09 19.90 6.42
N ARG A 158 -0.91 20.25 5.14
CA ARG A 158 -1.39 19.51 3.98
C ARG A 158 -0.23 19.24 3.03
N TYR A 159 -0.08 17.98 2.63
CA TYR A 159 0.96 17.50 1.75
C TYR A 159 0.29 16.92 0.49
N PRO A 160 0.29 17.66 -0.64
CA PRO A 160 -0.31 17.16 -1.87
C PRO A 160 0.52 16.00 -2.42
N PHE A 161 -0.16 15.02 -3.00
CA PHE A 161 0.47 13.95 -3.77
C PHE A 161 -0.24 13.79 -5.11
N GLU A 162 0.34 13.02 -6.01
CA GLU A 162 -0.26 12.71 -7.30
C GLU A 162 -0.39 11.20 -7.48
N ILE A 163 -1.49 10.80 -8.11
CA ILE A 163 -1.70 9.44 -8.60
C ILE A 163 -2.35 9.53 -9.98
N ASP A 164 -1.99 8.60 -10.86
CA ASP A 164 -2.62 8.48 -12.18
C ASP A 164 -4.14 8.43 -12.06
N SER A 165 -4.82 9.18 -12.93
CA SER A 165 -6.26 9.44 -12.86
C SER A 165 -7.07 8.15 -12.99
N PHE A 166 -6.60 7.21 -13.81
CA PHE A 166 -7.23 5.91 -13.99
C PHE A 166 -7.11 5.05 -12.73
N ARG A 167 -5.90 4.92 -12.17
CA ARG A 167 -5.66 4.20 -10.90
C ARG A 167 -6.47 4.81 -9.75
N ARG A 168 -6.52 6.14 -9.66
CA ARG A 168 -7.35 6.86 -8.69
C ARG A 168 -8.83 6.51 -8.85
N HIS A 169 -9.34 6.54 -10.08
CA HIS A 169 -10.74 6.17 -10.36
C HIS A 169 -11.05 4.74 -9.92
N CYS A 170 -10.14 3.78 -10.21
CA CYS A 170 -10.31 2.39 -9.82
C CYS A 170 -10.39 2.24 -8.30
N MET A 171 -9.50 2.88 -7.55
CA MET A 171 -9.50 2.83 -6.08
C MET A 171 -10.73 3.49 -5.44
N LEU A 172 -11.15 4.66 -5.94
CA LEU A 172 -12.35 5.36 -5.44
C LEU A 172 -13.63 4.54 -5.65
N ASN A 173 -13.70 3.80 -6.75
CA ASN A 173 -14.87 3.01 -7.10
C ASN A 173 -14.78 1.54 -6.70
N GLY A 174 -13.63 1.07 -6.21
CA GLY A 174 -13.41 -0.32 -5.85
C GLY A 174 -13.39 -1.28 -7.06
N LEU A 175 -13.00 -0.76 -8.23
CA LEU A 175 -13.00 -1.49 -9.49
C LEU A 175 -11.73 -2.35 -9.60
N ASP A 176 -11.91 -3.63 -9.91
CA ASP A 176 -10.85 -4.48 -10.43
C ASP A 176 -10.90 -4.55 -11.97
N SER A 177 -9.97 -5.28 -12.57
CA SER A 177 -9.91 -5.51 -14.02
C SER A 177 -11.20 -6.08 -14.61
N ILE A 178 -12.00 -6.81 -13.82
CA ILE A 178 -13.33 -7.31 -14.22
C ILE A 178 -14.36 -6.17 -14.15
N GLY A 179 -14.38 -5.39 -13.07
CA GLY A 179 -15.23 -4.20 -12.92
C GLY A 179 -15.01 -3.15 -14.02
N LEU A 180 -13.77 -3.02 -14.50
CA LEU A 180 -13.42 -2.20 -15.66
C LEU A 180 -14.05 -2.73 -16.96
N THR A 181 -13.99 -4.04 -17.19
CA THR A 181 -14.61 -4.67 -18.37
C THR A 181 -16.13 -4.52 -18.34
N LEU A 182 -16.74 -4.64 -17.16
CA LEU A 182 -18.18 -4.47 -16.93
C LEU A 182 -18.66 -3.01 -17.12
N GLN A 183 -17.83 -2.01 -16.81
CA GLN A 183 -18.16 -0.61 -17.14
C GLN A 183 -18.23 -0.36 -18.65
N HIS A 184 -17.46 -1.11 -19.45
CA HIS A 184 -17.54 -1.09 -20.89
C HIS A 184 -18.63 -2.01 -21.45
N GLU A 185 -19.27 -2.87 -20.64
CA GLU A 185 -20.32 -3.80 -21.08
C GLU A 185 -21.53 -3.07 -21.65
N ALA A 186 -21.86 -1.88 -21.13
CA ALA A 186 -22.90 -1.03 -21.71
C ALA A 186 -22.51 -0.50 -23.11
N SER A 187 -21.25 -0.09 -23.29
CA SER A 187 -20.72 0.36 -24.59
C SER A 187 -20.55 -0.80 -25.58
N ILE A 188 -20.18 -1.99 -25.11
CA ILE A 188 -20.11 -3.22 -25.90
C ILE A 188 -21.52 -3.65 -26.31
N SER A 189 -22.49 -3.61 -25.40
CA SER A 189 -23.91 -3.90 -25.68
C SER A 189 -24.53 -2.94 -26.69
N GLU A 190 -24.19 -1.64 -26.63
CA GLU A 190 -24.60 -0.66 -27.64
C GLU A 190 -23.94 -0.90 -29.00
N TYR A 191 -22.66 -1.31 -29.01
CA TYR A 191 -21.96 -1.67 -30.23
C TYR A 191 -22.54 -2.95 -30.88
N GLU A 192 -22.84 -3.98 -30.08
CA GLU A 192 -23.47 -5.24 -30.53
C GLU A 192 -24.89 -5.01 -31.06
N LYS A 193 -25.69 -4.15 -30.42
CA LYS A 193 -27.02 -3.75 -30.93
C LYS A 193 -26.97 -3.00 -32.26
N ASN A 194 -25.84 -2.38 -32.59
CA ASN A 194 -25.63 -1.64 -33.82
C ASN A 194 -24.83 -2.44 -34.86
N GLN A 195 -24.57 -3.74 -34.65
CA GLN A 195 -23.97 -4.57 -35.69
C GLN A 195 -24.96 -4.79 -36.85
N PRO A 196 -24.56 -4.52 -38.10
CA PRO A 196 -25.42 -4.76 -39.26
C PRO A 196 -25.64 -6.26 -39.48
N SER A 197 -26.87 -6.62 -39.84
CA SER A 197 -27.43 -7.98 -39.86
C SER A 197 -26.82 -8.97 -40.87
N PHE A 198 -25.69 -8.64 -41.52
CA PHE A 198 -25.05 -9.50 -42.53
C PHE A 198 -23.90 -10.36 -41.99
N LEU A 199 -23.62 -10.30 -40.68
CA LEU A 199 -22.57 -11.09 -39.99
C LEU A 199 -23.12 -12.29 -39.20
N HIS A 200 -24.40 -12.64 -39.39
CA HIS A 200 -25.02 -13.87 -38.86
C HIS A 200 -25.07 -14.98 -39.91
#